data_AF-A0A0H3MSQ8-F1
#
_entry.id   AF-A0A0H3MSQ8-F1
#
_cell.length_a   1.000
_cell.length_b   1.000
_cell.length_c   1.000
_cell.angle_alpha   90.00
_cell.angle_beta   90.00
_cell.angle_gamma   90.00
#
_symmetry.space_group_name_H-M   'P 1'
#
loop_
_entity.id
_entity.type
_entity.pdbx_description
1 polymer ?
#
loop_
_entity_poly.entity_id
_entity_poly.type
_entity_poly.pdbx_seq_one_letter_code
_entity_poly.pdbx_strand_id
1 'polypeptide(L)' 'MIATVNKNDLVALGFSEGTSKRIIRQGKELLIARGFRVYQNKRVGTIPASIATELLGFDVSLGAHHDS' A
#
# COMPACT_ATOMS: atom_id res chain seq x y z
N MET A 1 0.47 12.93 -10.29
CA MET A 1 0.52 11.47 -10.46
C MET A 1 -0.09 10.82 -9.23
N ILE A 2 -0.82 9.72 -9.37
CA ILE A 2 -1.27 8.93 -8.22
C ILE A 2 -0.15 7.95 -7.89
N ALA A 3 0.53 8.17 -6.76
CA ALA A 3 1.53 7.23 -6.26
C ALA A 3 0.82 5.99 -5.70
N THR A 4 1.36 4.81 -5.98
CA THR A 4 0.89 3.54 -5.44
C THR A 4 2.02 2.84 -4.69
N VAL A 5 1.65 2.11 -3.64
CA VAL A 5 2.56 1.41 -2.74
C VAL A 5 2.30 -0.09 -2.87
N ASN A 6 3.38 -0.86 -3.01
CA ASN A 6 3.38 -2.31 -3.01
C ASN A 6 4.10 -2.86 -1.76
N LYS A 7 4.15 -4.19 -1.62
CA LYS A 7 4.81 -4.86 -0.48
C LYS A 7 6.28 -4.45 -0.33
N ASN A 8 7.04 -4.39 -1.43
CA ASN A 8 8.47 -4.12 -1.41
C ASN A 8 8.75 -2.67 -0.98
N ASP A 9 7.90 -1.72 -1.37
CA ASP A 9 8.01 -0.33 -0.92
C ASP A 9 7.87 -0.25 0.61
N LEU A 10 6.91 -0.98 1.19
CA LEU A 10 6.75 -1.10 2.64
C LEU A 10 7.94 -1.80 3.30
N VAL A 11 8.54 -2.80 2.66
CA VAL A 11 9.77 -3.43 3.17
C VAL A 11 10.93 -2.43 3.15
N ALA A 12 11.07 -1.63 2.10
CA ALA A 12 12.09 -0.57 2.02
C ALA A 12 11.91 0.50 3.10
N LEU A 13 10.66 0.75 3.52
CA LEU A 13 10.32 1.62 4.65
C LEU A 13 10.64 1.02 6.03
N GLY A 14 11.11 -0.23 6.10
CA GLY A 14 11.51 -0.90 7.34
C GLY A 14 10.47 -1.86 7.92
N PHE A 15 9.33 -2.09 7.24
CA PHE A 15 8.36 -3.08 7.69
C PHE A 15 8.83 -4.51 7.37
N SER A 16 8.51 -5.47 8.25
CA SER A 16 8.72 -6.88 7.94
C SER A 16 7.89 -7.30 6.72
N GLU A 17 8.29 -8.37 6.04
CA GLU A 17 7.54 -8.89 4.90
C GLU A 17 6.09 -9.26 5.27
N GLY A 18 5.90 -9.86 6.45
CA GLY A 18 4.59 -10.24 6.96
C GLY A 18 3.69 -9.03 7.25
N THR A 19 4.25 -8.00 7.88
CA THR A 19 3.56 -6.73 8.15
C THR A 19 3.19 -6.03 6.85
N SER A 20 4.12 -5.96 5.91
CA SER A 20 3.90 -5.36 4.59
C SER A 20 2.74 -6.03 3.83
N LYS A 21 2.71 -7.37 3.79
CA LYS A 21 1.60 -8.12 3.19
C LYS A 21 0.26 -7.83 3.88
N ARG A 22 0.27 -7.70 5.22
CA ARG A 22 -0.94 -7.36 6.00
C ARG A 22 -1.45 -5.97 5.69
N ILE A 23 -0.58 -4.97 5.60
CA ILE A 23 -0.94 -3.59 5.23
C ILE A 23 -1.57 -3.55 3.83
N ILE A 24 -0.94 -4.17 2.83
CA ILE A 24 -1.51 -4.24 1.47
C ILE A 24 -2.89 -4.91 1.50
N ARG A 25 -3.04 -6.01 2.25
CA ARG A 25 -4.34 -6.70 2.37
C ARG A 25 -5.40 -5.79 2.99
N GLN A 26 -5.10 -5.12 4.10
CA GLN A 26 -6.01 -4.20 4.77
C GLN A 26 -6.41 -3.04 3.86
N GLY A 27 -5.45 -2.46 3.11
CA GLY A 27 -5.73 -1.38 2.16
C GLY A 27 -6.65 -1.85 1.03
N LYS A 28 -6.45 -3.07 0.53
CA LYS A 28 -7.35 -3.67 -0.46
C LYS A 28 -8.75 -3.89 0.11
N GLU A 29 -8.87 -4.43 1.32
CA GLU A 29 -10.14 -4.65 1.99
C GLU A 29 -10.92 -3.33 2.16
N LEU A 30 -10.24 -2.26 2.57
CA LEU A 30 -10.80 -0.92 2.70
C LEU A 30 -11.25 -0.33 1.35
N LEU A 31 -10.47 -0.52 0.28
CA LEU A 31 -10.86 -0.09 -1.07
C LEU A 31 -12.08 -0.88 -1.60
N ILE A 32 -12.13 -2.18 -1.32
CA ILE A 32 -13.28 -3.02 -1.69
C ILE A 32 -14.53 -2.53 -0.94
N ALA A 33 -14.42 -2.23 0.36
CA ALA A 33 -15.51 -1.69 1.16
C ALA A 33 -16.01 -0.33 0.64
N ARG A 34 -15.12 0.48 0.05
CA ARG A 34 -15.45 1.75 -0.63
C ARG A 34 -16.01 1.57 -2.06
N GLY A 35 -16.19 0.35 -2.53
CA GLY A 35 -16.77 0.04 -3.84
C GLY A 35 -15.77 -0.20 -4.98
N PHE A 36 -14.46 -0.13 -4.71
CA PHE A 36 -13.42 -0.36 -5.72
C PHE A 36 -13.17 -1.85 -5.94
N ARG A 37 -14.06 -2.50 -6.71
CA ARG A 37 -14.03 -3.95 -6.98
C ARG A 37 -12.75 -4.45 -7.66
N VAL A 38 -11.99 -3.59 -8.34
CA VAL A 38 -10.71 -3.94 -8.99
C VAL A 38 -9.71 -4.57 -8.01
N TYR A 39 -9.75 -4.16 -6.73
CA TYR A 39 -8.86 -4.69 -5.70
C TYR A 39 -9.26 -6.10 -5.20
N GLN A 40 -10.40 -6.66 -5.62
CA GLN A 40 -10.70 -8.08 -5.39
C GLN A 40 -9.77 -8.99 -6.20
N ASN A 41 -9.19 -8.48 -7.30
CA ASN A 41 -8.28 -9.25 -8.13
C ASN A 41 -6.97 -9.54 -7.38
N LYS A 42 -6.56 -10.81 -7.34
CA LYS A 42 -5.32 -11.27 -6.72
C LYS A 42 -4.06 -10.73 -7.43
N ARG A 43 -4.18 -10.34 -8.71
CA ARG A 43 -3.08 -9.74 -9.50
C ARG A 43 -2.78 -8.28 -9.14
N VAL A 44 -3.69 -7.60 -8.43
CA VAL A 44 -3.49 -6.22 -7.98
C VAL A 44 -2.78 -6.25 -6.62
N GLY A 45 -1.45 -6.15 -6.66
CA GLY A 45 -0.57 -6.21 -5.48
C GLY A 45 -0.19 -4.85 -4.88
N THR A 46 -0.87 -3.79 -5.31
CA THR A 46 -0.62 -2.39 -4.94
C THR A 46 -1.87 -1.76 -4.34
N ILE A 47 -1.69 -0.70 -3.57
CA ILE A 47 -2.75 0.20 -3.11
C ILE A 47 -2.31 1.65 -3.34
N PRO A 48 -3.22 2.64 -3.45
CA PRO A 48 -2.83 4.04 -3.52
C PRO A 48 -2.08 4.47 -2.26
N ALA A 49 -1.06 5.32 -2.40
CA ALA A 49 -0.27 5.83 -1.28
C ALA A 49 -1.16 6.53 -0.23
N SER A 50 -2.22 7.22 -0.66
CA SER A 50 -3.21 7.83 0.24
C SER A 50 -3.88 6.82 1.19
N ILE A 51 -4.16 5.61 0.71
CA ILE A 51 -4.73 4.53 1.53
C ILE A 51 -3.68 3.98 2.49
N ALA A 52 -2.44 3.84 2.04
CA ALA A 52 -1.35 3.43 2.91
C ALA A 52 -1.09 4.46 4.02
N THR A 53 -1.12 5.76 3.70
CA THR A 53 -1.03 6.87 4.66
C THR A 53 -2.18 6.85 5.67
N GLU A 54 -3.40 6.59 5.21
CA GLU A 54 -4.58 6.47 6.09
C GLU A 54 -4.43 5.31 7.09
N LEU A 55 -3.91 4.16 6.65
CA LEU A 55 -3.71 3.00 7.50
C LEU A 55 -2.55 3.16 8.50
N LEU A 56 -1.48 3.82 8.07
CA LEU A 56 -0.25 3.94 8.85
C LEU A 56 -0.21 5.18 9.74
N GLY A 57 -1.01 6.20 9.43
CA GLY A 57 -1.05 7.47 10.16
C GLY A 57 0.12 8.41 9.85
N PHE A 58 0.93 8.11 8.83
CA PHE A 58 2.03 8.97 8.36
C PHE A 58 2.18 8.87 6.84
N ASP A 59 2.75 9.90 6.21
CA ASP A 59 2.88 9.94 4.76
C ASP A 59 3.97 8.99 4.25
N VAL A 60 3.53 7.99 3.49
CA VAL A 60 4.39 6.94 2.95
C VAL A 60 5.13 7.39 1.69
N SER A 61 4.71 8.50 1.08
CA SER A 61 5.30 9.05 -0.13
C SER A 61 6.74 9.55 0.08
N LEU A 62 7.13 9.83 1.33
CA LEU A 62 8.47 10.33 1.66
C LEU A 62 9.58 9.28 1.62
N GLY A 63 9.27 7.98 1.72
CA GLY A 63 10.31 6.93 1.75
C GLY A 63 10.42 6.08 0.48
N ALA A 64 9.57 6.30 -0.53
CA ALA A 64 9.61 5.58 -1.80
C ALA A 64 10.51 6.24 -2.86
N HIS A 65 11.06 7.43 -2.59
CA HIS A 65 12.08 8.06 -3.43
C HIS A 65 13.49 7.57 -3.03
N HIS A 66 13.81 6.32 -3.36
CA HIS A 66 15.20 5.86 -3.38
C HIS A 66 15.57 5.47 -4.81
N ASP A 67 15.66 6.48 -5.68
CA ASP A 67 16.41 6.39 -6.92
C ASP A 67 17.71 7.19 -6.71
N SER A 68 18.82 6.48 -6.50
CA SER A 68 20.18 6.90 -6.81
C SER A 68 21.04 5.66 -7.04
#